data_AF-A0AAI8XR19-F1
#
_entry.id   AF-A0AAI8XR19-F1
#
_cell.length_a   1.000
_cell.length_b   1.000
_cell.length_c   1.000
_cell.angle_alpha   90.00
_cell.angle_beta   90.00
_cell.angle_gamma   90.00
#
_symmetry.space_group_name_H-M   'P 1'
#
loop_
_entity.id
_entity.type
_entity.pdbx_description
1 polymer ?
#
loop_
_entity_poly.entity_id
_entity_poly.type
_entity_poly.pdbx_seq_one_letter_code
_entity_poly.pdbx_strand_id
1 'polypeptide(L)'
;MPNSTDPTPESTLYLYEIALGAVEPTPVDQLLKLLDAAIHRAGGELVEAQVTRGGRRVFAVAEFATGNPARLEPAELAGAEITGPDAVRLVGADLADVKAVRPSAGYLVEWDLPADLDMASYLARKKANAPKYADVPEVSFLRTYVREDMDKCLCLYDAADEAAVRRARQAVSTPIDRLHGLESFQP
;
A
#
# COMPACT_ATOMS: atom_id res chain seq x y z
N MET A 1 37.95 20.12 -3.49
CA MET A 1 36.56 19.76 -3.85
C MET A 1 36.18 18.59 -2.95
N PRO A 2 35.25 18.75 -2.00
CA PRO A 2 34.85 17.64 -1.15
C PRO A 2 33.95 16.68 -1.95
N ASN A 3 34.33 15.40 -1.96
CA ASN A 3 33.53 14.28 -2.43
C ASN A 3 32.45 14.03 -1.35
N SER A 4 31.24 14.57 -1.52
CA SER A 4 30.10 14.17 -0.69
C SER A 4 29.53 12.87 -1.22
N THR A 5 30.16 11.76 -0.81
CA THR A 5 29.52 10.45 -0.80
C THR A 5 28.98 10.24 0.61
N ASP A 6 28.06 11.10 1.03
CA ASP A 6 27.25 10.76 2.21
C ASP A 6 26.26 9.69 1.72
N PRO A 7 26.27 8.47 2.26
CA PRO A 7 25.26 7.50 1.90
C PRO A 7 23.91 8.11 2.28
N THR A 8 23.03 8.26 1.29
CA THR A 8 21.62 8.55 1.54
C THR A 8 21.18 7.58 2.63
N PRO A 9 20.61 8.04 3.75
CA PRO A 9 20.19 7.13 4.81
C PRO A 9 19.26 6.08 4.20
N GLU A 10 19.57 4.80 4.42
CA GLU A 10 18.70 3.73 3.96
C GLU A 10 17.30 3.95 4.55
N SER A 11 16.29 3.92 3.69
CA SER A 11 14.90 4.09 4.06
C SER A 11 14.11 2.81 3.83
N THR A 12 13.08 2.60 4.65
CA THR A 12 12.17 1.45 4.56
C THR A 12 10.74 1.96 4.50
N LEU A 13 9.91 1.30 3.71
CA LEU A 13 8.48 1.57 3.64
C LEU A 13 7.74 0.72 4.67
N TYR A 14 6.75 1.30 5.32
CA TYR A 14 5.92 0.64 6.31
C TYR A 14 4.45 0.82 5.96
N LEU A 15 3.71 -0.27 6.02
CA LEU A 15 2.26 -0.32 5.89
C LEU A 15 1.62 -0.16 7.26
N TYR A 16 0.60 0.70 7.31
CA TYR A 16 -0.34 0.84 8.41
C TYR A 16 -1.74 0.58 7.89
N GLU A 17 -2.50 -0.24 8.59
CA GLU A 17 -3.90 -0.52 8.29
C GLU A 17 -4.77 0.02 9.41
N ILE A 18 -5.69 0.90 9.04
CA ILE A 18 -6.48 1.65 10.01
C ILE A 18 -7.94 1.34 9.75
N ALA A 19 -8.62 0.72 10.71
CA ALA A 19 -10.05 0.49 10.66
C ALA A 19 -10.78 1.55 11.50
N LEU A 20 -11.74 2.24 10.88
CA LEU A 20 -12.57 3.22 11.58
C LEU A 20 -13.67 2.51 12.35
N GLY A 21 -13.80 2.84 13.64
CA GLY A 21 -14.83 2.31 14.54
C GLY A 21 -16.25 2.74 14.15
N ALA A 22 -17.25 1.99 14.60
CA ALA A 22 -18.66 2.17 14.23
C ALA A 22 -19.38 3.33 14.96
N VAL A 23 -18.77 3.89 16.01
CA VAL A 23 -19.41 4.87 16.89
C VAL A 23 -18.85 6.25 16.54
N GLU A 24 -19.55 6.94 15.64
CA GLU A 24 -19.21 8.22 15.01
C GLU A 24 -17.87 8.22 14.25
N PRO A 25 -17.90 7.99 12.91
CA PRO A 25 -16.68 7.98 12.12
C PRO A 25 -16.07 9.38 12.15
N THR A 26 -14.83 9.49 12.64
CA THR A 26 -13.99 10.63 12.33
C THR A 26 -13.98 10.80 10.82
N PRO A 27 -14.27 11.99 10.27
CA PRO A 27 -14.22 12.21 8.83
C PRO A 27 -12.88 11.72 8.30
N VAL A 28 -12.87 10.94 7.21
CA VAL A 28 -11.65 10.32 6.71
C VAL A 28 -10.55 11.33 6.43
N ASP A 29 -10.90 12.53 5.96
CA ASP A 29 -9.96 13.64 5.75
C ASP A 29 -9.27 14.09 7.04
N GLN A 30 -10.01 14.10 8.16
CA GLN A 30 -9.44 14.42 9.46
C GLN A 30 -8.51 13.30 9.93
N LEU A 31 -8.89 12.04 9.73
CA LEU A 31 -8.02 10.90 10.03
C LEU A 31 -6.72 10.96 9.22
N LEU A 32 -6.80 11.25 7.92
CA LEU A 32 -5.62 11.37 7.05
C LEU A 32 -4.69 12.51 7.50
N LYS A 33 -5.25 13.65 7.94
CA LYS A 33 -4.46 14.76 8.52
C LYS A 33 -3.77 14.36 9.84
N LEU A 34 -4.49 13.65 10.72
CA LEU A 34 -3.91 13.17 11.98
C LEU A 34 -2.78 12.16 11.73
N LEU A 35 -3.00 11.25 10.80
CA LEU A 35 -2.02 10.26 10.36
C LEU A 35 -0.77 10.91 9.78
N ASP A 36 -0.94 11.82 8.82
CA ASP A 36 0.17 12.55 8.21
C ASP A 36 0.98 13.33 9.26
N ALA A 37 0.30 14.02 10.18
CA ALA A 37 0.95 14.74 11.27
C ALA A 37 1.69 13.79 12.23
N ALA A 38 1.15 12.61 12.51
CA ALA A 38 1.80 11.61 13.38
C ALA A 38 3.06 11.04 12.73
N ILE A 39 2.99 10.69 11.44
CA ILE A 39 4.14 10.22 10.66
C ILE A 39 5.24 11.29 10.62
N HIS A 40 4.88 12.54 10.32
CA HIS A 40 5.84 13.65 10.29
C HIS A 40 6.49 13.91 11.65
N ARG A 41 5.73 13.87 12.76
CA ARG A 41 6.29 14.02 14.12
C ARG A 41 7.32 12.94 14.44
N ALA A 42 7.12 11.74 13.92
CA ALA A 42 8.06 10.63 14.06
C ALA A 42 9.25 10.69 13.07
N GLY A 43 9.33 11.73 12.23
CA GLY A 43 10.40 11.92 11.26
C GLY A 43 10.25 11.09 9.98
N GLY A 44 9.05 10.56 9.71
CA GLY A 44 8.72 9.88 8.46
C GLY A 44 7.99 10.78 7.47
N GLU A 45 7.71 10.22 6.30
CA GLU A 45 6.90 10.84 5.25
C GLU A 45 5.75 9.90 4.87
N LEU A 46 4.51 10.41 4.86
CA LEU A 46 3.38 9.67 4.29
C LEU A 46 3.54 9.60 2.76
N VAL A 47 3.71 8.41 2.21
CA VAL A 47 3.94 8.16 0.77
C VAL A 47 2.63 8.05 0.01
N GLU A 48 1.65 7.34 0.55
CA GLU A 48 0.30 7.29 -0.01
C GLU A 48 -0.70 6.71 1.00
N ALA A 49 -1.98 6.98 0.78
CA ALA A 49 -3.07 6.40 1.57
C ALA A 49 -4.26 6.04 0.66
N GLN A 50 -4.85 4.89 0.92
CA GLN A 50 -5.92 4.28 0.13
C GLN A 50 -7.12 4.09 1.05
N VAL A 51 -8.16 4.87 0.79
CA VAL A 51 -9.42 4.77 1.50
C VAL A 51 -10.30 3.76 0.78
N THR A 52 -10.75 2.72 1.47
CA THR A 52 -11.74 1.80 0.90
C THR A 52 -13.07 2.51 0.72
N ARG A 53 -13.82 2.16 -0.33
CA ARG A 53 -15.14 2.73 -0.62
C ARG A 53 -16.06 2.60 0.61
N GLY A 54 -16.61 3.73 1.05
CA GLY A 54 -17.40 3.83 2.27
C GLY A 54 -16.60 4.21 3.50
N GLY A 55 -15.30 4.53 3.34
CA GLY A 55 -14.47 5.15 4.37
C GLY A 55 -14.29 4.33 5.65
N ARG A 56 -14.29 2.99 5.56
CA ARG A 56 -14.20 2.12 6.76
C ARG A 56 -12.80 1.62 7.06
N ARG A 57 -11.92 1.61 6.07
CA ARG A 57 -10.54 1.18 6.21
C ARG A 57 -9.62 2.06 5.37
N VAL A 58 -8.47 2.40 5.94
CA VAL A 58 -7.39 3.10 5.26
C VAL A 58 -6.16 2.19 5.27
N PHE A 59 -5.55 2.00 4.10
CA PHE A 59 -4.21 1.44 3.97
C PHE A 59 -3.27 2.61 3.74
N ALA A 60 -2.27 2.79 4.58
CA ALA A 60 -1.32 3.89 4.43
C ALA A 60 0.10 3.36 4.37
N VAL A 61 0.88 3.88 3.44
CA VAL A 61 2.29 3.57 3.29
C VAL A 61 3.09 4.80 3.66
N ALA A 62 4.05 4.64 4.56
CA ALA A 62 4.95 5.70 4.98
C ALA A 62 6.41 5.28 4.86
N GLU A 63 7.27 6.23 4.58
CA GLU A 63 8.72 6.05 4.50
C GLU A 63 9.37 6.55 5.79
N PHE A 64 10.28 5.74 6.34
CA PHE A 64 11.11 6.11 7.49
C PHE A 64 12.56 5.72 7.23
N ALA A 65 13.49 6.28 8.00
CA ALA A 65 14.83 5.71 8.11
C ALA A 65 14.73 4.24 8.59
N THR A 66 15.56 3.37 8.01
CA THR A 66 15.53 1.93 8.25
C THR A 66 15.56 1.61 9.74
N GLY A 67 14.61 0.79 10.19
CA GLY A 67 14.54 0.27 11.56
C GLY A 67 13.89 1.21 12.58
N ASN A 68 13.37 2.38 12.17
CA ASN A 68 12.73 3.33 13.07
C ASN A 68 11.34 3.79 12.60
N PRO A 69 10.37 2.88 12.42
CA PRO A 69 9.01 3.27 12.06
C PRO A 69 8.26 3.92 13.22
N ALA A 70 7.31 4.80 12.91
CA ALA A 70 6.37 5.29 13.91
C ALA A 70 5.51 4.15 14.46
N ARG A 71 5.38 4.06 15.79
CA ARG A 71 4.32 3.26 16.44
C ARG A 71 3.15 4.20 16.70
N LEU A 72 2.11 4.08 15.88
CA LEU A 72 0.93 4.92 15.98
C LEU A 72 0.00 4.37 17.07
N GLU A 73 -0.46 5.26 17.94
CA GLU A 73 -1.40 4.88 19.01
C GLU A 73 -2.84 5.23 18.61
N PRO A 74 -3.85 4.41 18.99
CA PRO A 74 -5.26 4.70 18.68
C PRO A 74 -5.69 6.11 19.10
N ALA A 75 -5.19 6.62 20.22
CA ALA A 75 -5.51 7.97 20.71
C ALA A 75 -5.05 9.09 19.75
N GLU A 76 -4.01 8.86 18.94
CA GLU A 76 -3.54 9.83 17.94
C GLU A 76 -4.45 9.86 16.71
N LEU A 77 -5.20 8.78 16.47
CA LEU A 77 -6.06 8.58 15.30
C LEU A 77 -7.54 8.45 15.71
N ALA A 78 -7.96 9.25 16.69
CA ALA A 78 -9.34 9.35 17.16
C ALA A 78 -9.97 8.00 17.58
N GLY A 79 -9.16 7.12 18.17
CA GLY A 79 -9.58 5.80 18.65
C GLY A 79 -9.69 4.74 17.55
N ALA A 80 -9.20 4.99 16.34
CA ALA A 80 -9.18 4.00 15.27
C ALA A 80 -8.35 2.77 15.65
N GLU A 81 -8.76 1.61 15.15
CA GLU A 81 -7.99 0.38 15.28
C GLU A 81 -6.84 0.40 14.28
N ILE A 82 -5.63 0.16 14.76
CA ILE A 82 -4.40 0.25 13.96
C ILE A 82 -3.71 -1.11 13.96
N THR A 83 -3.37 -1.60 12.77
CA THR A 83 -2.48 -2.74 12.54
C THR A 83 -1.22 -2.27 11.81
N GLY A 84 -0.06 -2.86 12.13
CA GLY A 84 1.25 -2.41 11.71
C GLY A 84 1.99 -1.59 12.80
N PRO A 85 3.13 -0.95 12.49
CA PRO A 85 3.77 -0.89 11.18
C PRO A 85 4.33 -2.24 10.70
N ASP A 86 4.04 -2.58 9.45
CA ASP A 86 4.62 -3.76 8.78
C ASP A 86 5.57 -3.30 7.67
N ALA A 87 6.82 -3.75 7.67
CA ALA A 87 7.78 -3.39 6.62
C ALA A 87 7.32 -3.96 5.27
N VAL A 88 7.33 -3.14 4.23
CA VAL A 88 6.90 -3.53 2.89
C VAL A 88 7.90 -3.15 1.81
N ARG A 89 7.88 -3.91 0.71
CA ARG A 89 8.60 -3.63 -0.52
C ARG A 89 7.65 -3.15 -1.61
N LEU A 90 7.99 -2.01 -2.23
CA LEU A 90 7.31 -1.55 -3.44
C LEU A 90 7.80 -2.36 -4.66
N VAL A 91 6.86 -2.89 -5.44
CA VAL A 91 7.16 -3.69 -6.63
C VAL A 91 6.27 -3.27 -7.80
N GLY A 92 6.91 -2.88 -8.90
CA GLY A 92 6.25 -2.50 -10.15
C GLY A 92 6.09 -0.99 -10.36
N ALA A 93 6.60 -0.17 -9.43
CA ALA A 93 6.70 1.28 -9.56
C ALA A 93 7.98 1.79 -8.89
N ASP A 94 8.41 2.99 -9.27
CA ASP A 94 9.49 3.72 -8.60
C ASP A 94 8.93 4.55 -7.43
N LEU A 95 9.63 4.57 -6.29
CA LEU A 95 9.18 5.29 -5.11
C LEU A 95 9.14 6.81 -5.33
N ALA A 96 10.13 7.38 -6.02
CA ALA A 96 10.18 8.81 -6.29
C ALA A 96 9.00 9.23 -7.19
N ASP A 97 8.65 8.41 -8.19
CA ASP A 97 7.49 8.65 -9.05
C ASP A 97 6.18 8.57 -8.26
N VAL A 98 6.03 7.58 -7.37
CA VAL A 98 4.85 7.47 -6.48
C VAL A 98 4.69 8.71 -5.61
N LYS A 99 5.80 9.18 -5.00
CA LYS A 99 5.79 10.38 -4.14
C LYS A 99 5.52 11.66 -4.92
N ALA A 100 6.03 11.77 -6.14
CA ALA A 100 5.88 12.95 -6.99
C ALA A 100 4.49 13.06 -7.63
N VAL A 101 3.97 11.96 -8.18
CA VAL A 101 2.71 11.95 -8.94
C VAL A 101 1.50 11.69 -8.04
N ARG A 102 1.69 10.99 -6.91
CA ARG A 102 0.62 10.52 -6.02
C ARG A 102 -0.52 9.82 -6.80
N PRO A 103 -0.21 8.78 -7.58
CA PRO A 103 -1.17 8.19 -8.52
C PRO A 103 -2.34 7.52 -7.81
N SER A 104 -3.56 7.85 -8.24
CA SER A 104 -4.79 7.21 -7.78
C SER A 104 -4.87 5.75 -8.25
N ALA A 105 -5.62 4.94 -7.52
CA ALA A 105 -6.01 3.59 -7.90
C ALA A 105 -7.52 3.43 -7.72
N GLY A 106 -8.16 2.63 -8.58
CA GLY A 106 -9.59 2.32 -8.45
C GLY A 106 -9.85 1.15 -7.51
N TYR A 107 -8.90 0.22 -7.39
CA TYR A 107 -9.05 -1.02 -6.64
C TYR A 107 -7.78 -1.44 -5.91
N LEU A 108 -7.96 -2.10 -4.76
CA LEU A 108 -6.92 -2.76 -3.98
C LEU A 108 -7.29 -4.21 -3.75
N VAL A 109 -6.38 -5.12 -4.10
CA VAL A 109 -6.47 -6.56 -3.82
C VAL A 109 -5.50 -6.91 -2.72
N GLU A 110 -5.98 -7.59 -1.69
CA GLU A 110 -5.14 -8.26 -0.70
C GLU A 110 -5.04 -9.75 -1.05
N TRP A 111 -3.82 -10.28 -0.97
CA TRP A 111 -3.54 -11.71 -1.07
C TRP A 111 -2.65 -12.14 0.08
N ASP A 112 -3.14 -13.09 0.87
CA ASP A 112 -2.43 -13.75 1.95
C ASP A 112 -1.48 -14.78 1.33
N LEU A 113 -0.20 -14.57 1.57
CA LEU A 113 0.84 -15.33 0.90
C LEU A 113 0.98 -16.70 1.60
N PRO A 114 1.19 -17.78 0.84
CA PRO A 114 1.48 -19.08 1.44
C PRO A 114 2.71 -19.02 2.35
N ALA A 115 2.66 -19.68 3.51
CA ALA A 115 3.73 -19.63 4.51
C ALA A 115 5.10 -20.16 4.02
N ASP A 116 5.11 -20.96 2.95
CA ASP A 116 6.31 -21.51 2.30
C ASP A 116 6.84 -20.65 1.14
N LEU A 117 6.17 -19.55 0.80
CA LEU A 117 6.59 -18.66 -0.28
C LEU A 117 7.61 -17.63 0.21
N ASP A 118 8.84 -17.73 -0.28
CA ASP A 118 9.87 -16.71 -0.05
C ASP A 118 9.77 -15.51 -1.03
N MET A 119 10.41 -14.39 -0.68
CA MET A 119 10.41 -13.16 -1.46
C MET A 119 11.00 -13.33 -2.86
N ALA A 120 12.08 -14.11 -3.01
CA ALA A 120 12.73 -14.31 -4.31
C ALA A 120 11.81 -15.10 -5.26
N SER A 121 11.18 -16.15 -4.74
CA SER A 121 10.17 -16.96 -5.42
C SER A 121 8.94 -16.13 -5.80
N TYR A 122 8.47 -15.25 -4.90
CA TYR A 122 7.38 -14.31 -5.17
C TYR A 122 7.73 -13.37 -6.35
N LEU A 123 8.90 -12.74 -6.33
CA LEU A 123 9.33 -11.81 -7.38
C LEU A 123 9.54 -12.52 -8.72
N ALA A 124 10.10 -13.74 -8.71
CA ALA A 124 10.26 -14.56 -9.90
C ALA A 124 8.90 -14.89 -10.54
N ARG A 125 7.92 -15.34 -9.74
CA ARG A 125 6.54 -15.59 -10.20
C ARG A 125 5.91 -14.33 -10.78
N LYS A 126 6.05 -13.19 -10.10
CA LYS A 126 5.50 -11.91 -10.56
C LYS A 126 6.10 -11.49 -11.91
N LYS A 127 7.41 -11.60 -12.07
CA LYS A 127 8.10 -11.31 -13.34
C LYS A 127 7.63 -12.23 -14.47
N ALA A 128 7.45 -13.53 -14.20
CA ALA A 128 6.99 -14.49 -15.19
C ALA A 128 5.53 -14.27 -15.63
N ASN A 129 4.67 -13.80 -14.72
CA ASN A 129 3.25 -13.59 -14.99
C ASN A 129 2.90 -12.17 -15.47
N ALA A 130 3.72 -11.16 -15.21
CA ALA A 130 3.45 -9.77 -15.61
C ALA A 130 3.11 -9.59 -17.11
N PRO A 131 3.74 -10.28 -18.07
CA PRO A 131 3.36 -10.17 -19.48
C PRO A 131 1.91 -10.57 -19.79
N LYS A 132 1.28 -11.41 -18.95
CA LYS A 132 -0.10 -11.88 -19.14
C LYS A 132 -1.15 -10.78 -18.92
N TYR A 133 -0.78 -9.64 -18.36
CA TYR A 133 -1.68 -8.48 -18.32
C TYR A 133 -2.01 -7.95 -19.72
N ALA A 134 -1.22 -8.28 -20.75
CA ALA A 134 -1.56 -7.99 -22.14
C ALA A 134 -2.86 -8.67 -22.61
N ASP A 135 -3.28 -9.75 -21.94
CA ASP A 135 -4.52 -10.47 -22.26
C ASP A 135 -5.77 -9.82 -21.64
N VAL A 136 -5.60 -8.79 -20.80
CA VAL A 136 -6.67 -8.04 -20.10
C VAL A 136 -6.44 -6.52 -20.20
N PRO A 137 -6.43 -5.95 -21.43
CA PRO A 137 -6.04 -4.57 -21.67
C PRO A 137 -6.96 -3.53 -21.02
N GLU A 138 -8.16 -3.93 -20.59
CA GLU A 138 -9.08 -3.06 -19.85
C GLU A 138 -8.67 -2.81 -18.39
N VAL A 139 -7.62 -3.47 -17.89
CA VAL A 139 -7.09 -3.31 -16.53
C VAL A 139 -5.63 -2.90 -16.56
N SER A 140 -5.32 -1.83 -15.81
CA SER A 140 -3.94 -1.43 -15.55
C SER A 140 -3.52 -1.90 -14.17
N PHE A 141 -2.54 -2.81 -14.10
CA PHE A 141 -1.80 -3.08 -12.88
C PHE A 141 -0.90 -1.88 -12.58
N LEU A 142 -1.01 -1.31 -11.37
CA LEU A 142 -0.26 -0.10 -11.00
C LEU A 142 0.99 -0.45 -10.20
N ARG A 143 0.81 -1.05 -9.01
CA ARG A 143 1.91 -1.34 -8.09
C ARG A 143 1.50 -2.37 -7.03
N THR A 144 2.49 -2.91 -6.34
CA THR A 144 2.27 -3.78 -5.18
C THR A 144 3.14 -3.36 -4.01
N TYR A 145 2.56 -3.43 -2.82
CA TYR A 145 3.29 -3.47 -1.56
C TYR A 145 3.24 -4.90 -1.03
N VAL A 146 4.39 -5.57 -0.93
CA VAL A 146 4.49 -6.91 -0.32
C VAL A 146 5.16 -6.78 1.04
N ARG A 147 4.59 -7.36 2.08
CA ARG A 147 5.22 -7.36 3.41
C ARG A 147 6.51 -8.16 3.38
N GLU A 148 7.54 -7.66 4.06
CA GLU A 148 8.86 -8.31 4.16
C GLU A 148 8.81 -9.60 5.00
N ASP A 149 7.81 -9.75 5.87
CA ASP A 149 7.54 -11.00 6.60
C ASP A 149 6.78 -12.05 5.78
N MET A 150 6.46 -11.74 4.52
CA MET A 150 5.72 -12.61 3.60
C MET A 150 4.33 -13.03 4.10
N ASP A 151 3.68 -12.24 4.95
CA ASP A 151 2.30 -12.53 5.40
C ASP A 151 1.27 -12.20 4.31
N LYS A 152 1.37 -11.01 3.69
CA LYS A 152 0.47 -10.60 2.61
C LYS A 152 1.08 -9.60 1.63
N CYS A 153 0.37 -9.40 0.51
CA CYS A 153 0.63 -8.30 -0.41
C CYS A 153 -0.64 -7.53 -0.80
N LEU A 154 -0.49 -6.23 -1.05
CA LEU A 154 -1.51 -5.31 -1.53
C LEU A 154 -1.21 -4.93 -2.98
N CYS A 155 -2.09 -5.27 -3.91
CA CYS A 155 -1.94 -4.95 -5.33
C CYS A 155 -2.96 -3.89 -5.75
N LEU A 156 -2.50 -2.79 -6.34
CA LEU A 156 -3.34 -1.68 -6.78
C LEU A 156 -3.59 -1.76 -8.28
N TYR A 157 -4.84 -1.51 -8.67
CA TYR A 157 -5.30 -1.55 -10.06
C TYR A 157 -6.12 -0.31 -10.41
N ASP A 158 -6.02 0.09 -11.66
CA ASP A 158 -7.03 0.91 -12.32
C ASP A 158 -7.86 0.02 -13.27
N ALA A 159 -9.18 0.09 -13.14
CA ALA A 159 -10.12 -0.75 -13.86
C ALA A 159 -11.53 -0.15 -13.80
N ALA A 160 -12.38 -0.51 -14.76
CA ALA A 160 -13.76 -0.03 -14.80
C ALA A 160 -14.64 -0.63 -13.68
N ASP A 161 -14.39 -1.89 -13.29
CA ASP A 161 -15.18 -2.60 -12.28
C ASP A 161 -14.38 -3.72 -11.58
N GLU A 162 -14.96 -4.31 -10.52
CA GLU A 162 -14.37 -5.44 -9.81
C GLU A 162 -14.20 -6.69 -10.67
N ALA A 163 -15.09 -6.90 -11.65
CA ALA A 163 -15.05 -8.08 -12.50
C ALA A 163 -13.81 -8.04 -13.41
N ALA A 164 -13.42 -6.86 -13.89
CA ALA A 164 -12.20 -6.63 -14.63
C ALA A 164 -10.96 -6.96 -13.78
N VAL A 165 -10.91 -6.50 -12.53
CA VAL A 165 -9.81 -6.86 -11.60
C VAL A 165 -9.73 -8.37 -11.37
N ARG A 166 -10.88 -9.06 -11.24
CA ARG A 166 -10.93 -10.52 -11.09
C ARG A 166 -10.40 -11.24 -12.33
N ARG A 167 -10.74 -10.79 -13.54
CA ARG A 167 -10.17 -11.32 -14.80
C ARG A 167 -8.66 -11.12 -14.84
N ALA A 168 -8.17 -9.95 -14.45
CA ALA A 168 -6.74 -9.67 -14.43
C ALA A 168 -5.98 -10.60 -13.46
N ARG A 169 -6.51 -10.84 -12.26
CA ARG A 169 -5.95 -11.79 -11.28
C ARG A 169 -5.98 -13.23 -11.78
N GLN A 170 -7.03 -13.63 -12.49
CA GLN A 170 -7.13 -14.93 -13.13
C GLN A 170 -6.06 -15.11 -14.23
N ALA A 171 -5.84 -14.10 -15.08
CA ALA A 171 -4.83 -14.13 -16.14
C ALA A 171 -3.42 -14.35 -15.57
N VAL A 172 -3.08 -13.67 -14.47
CA VAL A 172 -1.79 -13.87 -13.77
C VAL A 172 -1.81 -15.04 -12.77
N SER A 173 -2.88 -15.84 -12.77
CA SER A 173 -3.06 -17.02 -11.91
C SER A 173 -2.75 -16.75 -10.44
N THR A 174 -3.20 -15.62 -9.90
CA THR A 174 -2.90 -15.20 -8.52
C THR A 174 -4.19 -15.01 -7.71
N PRO A 175 -4.32 -15.61 -6.51
CA PRO A 175 -5.56 -15.57 -5.72
C PRO A 175 -6.01 -14.16 -5.32
N ILE A 176 -7.26 -14.05 -4.86
CA ILE A 176 -7.81 -12.86 -4.23
C ILE A 176 -8.41 -13.32 -2.91
N ASP A 177 -7.89 -12.86 -1.78
CA ASP A 177 -8.54 -13.09 -0.49
C ASP A 177 -9.51 -11.96 -0.18
N ARG A 178 -9.11 -10.72 -0.48
CA ARG A 178 -9.98 -9.53 -0.35
C ARG A 178 -9.80 -8.61 -1.54
N LEU A 179 -10.89 -7.98 -1.96
CA LEU A 179 -10.93 -6.97 -3.02
C LEU A 179 -11.73 -5.77 -2.52
N HIS A 180 -11.13 -4.59 -2.60
CA HIS A 180 -11.72 -3.34 -2.18
C HIS A 180 -11.79 -2.39 -3.37
N GLY A 181 -12.97 -1.81 -3.62
CA GLY A 181 -13.04 -0.56 -4.37
C GLY A 181 -12.44 0.56 -3.53
N LEU A 182 -11.72 1.48 -4.16
CA LEU A 182 -11.11 2.63 -3.49
C LEU A 182 -11.92 3.90 -3.78
N GLU A 183 -11.88 4.83 -2.82
CA GLU A 183 -12.34 6.19 -3.06
C GLU A 183 -11.27 6.92 -3.88
N SER A 184 -11.70 7.58 -4.95
CA SER A 184 -10.83 8.50 -5.68
C SER A 184 -10.57 9.71 -4.78
N PHE A 185 -9.40 9.74 -4.13
CA PHE A 185 -8.96 10.91 -3.41
C PHE A 185 -8.61 12.01 -4.43
N GLN A 186 -9.44 13.04 -4.52
CA GLN A 186 -9.09 14.30 -5.16
C GLN A 186 -8.81 15.32 -4.04
N PRO A 187 -7.55 15.73 -3.82
CA PRO A 187 -7.23 16.78 -2.85
C PRO A 187 -7.83 18.14 -3.25
#